data_AF-A0A3D4FC66-F1
#
_entry.id   AF-A0A3D4FC66-F1
#
_cell.length_a   1.000
_cell.length_b   1.000
_cell.length_c   1.000
_cell.angle_alpha   90.00
_cell.angle_beta   90.00
_cell.angle_gamma   90.00
#
_symmetry.space_group_name_H-M   'P 1'
#
loop_
_entity.id
_entity.type
_entity.pdbx_description
1 polymer ?
#
loop_
_entity_poly.entity_id
_entity_poly.type
_entity_poly.pdbx_seq_one_letter_code
_entity_poly.pdbx_strand_id
1 'polypeptide(L)'
;MPPPSNPPYAWALACSVWGLLTVWPQTASPDAWLGAKPVGHSMSLQQLVLPGPELETKPSREAGAPLVVRIDGVWPHGSDHRYDLSVLGLEAGEFDLRPYLRLKGGGSHELPTPLQVRFESILPEGAFEPTALKPLEVPLRYGYGDLLKALTVLWVLGLIGLWVWVRGGRPRDLQQETQVAPPSLIEQLQPLIERAASGQLDNQEKARLEKMILGYWSQRLHLKETTAKEQLATLLQHPQAGPSIRTLEQWLHSPGSLEAPLVGPWLETFRSQEDASSLPPA
;
A
#
# COMPACT_ATOMS: atom_id res chain seq x y z
N MET A 1 -11.87 -15.62 -77.25
CA MET A 1 -10.60 -16.36 -77.43
C MET A 1 -9.55 -15.37 -77.94
N PRO A 2 -8.30 -15.53 -77.48
CA PRO A 2 -7.24 -14.50 -77.38
C PRO A 2 -6.57 -14.13 -78.72
N PRO A 3 -5.68 -13.11 -78.74
CA PRO A 3 -5.10 -12.41 -79.91
C PRO A 3 -3.81 -13.15 -80.37
N PRO A 4 -2.79 -12.67 -81.13
CA PRO A 4 -2.15 -11.33 -81.15
C PRO A 4 -1.70 -10.84 -82.57
N SER A 5 -1.26 -9.58 -82.75
CA SER A 5 0.18 -9.26 -82.78
C SER A 5 0.42 -7.76 -82.92
N ASN A 6 1.20 -7.21 -81.98
CA ASN A 6 2.02 -6.00 -82.10
C ASN A 6 3.41 -6.41 -82.69
N PRO A 7 4.39 -5.50 -82.88
CA PRO A 7 4.48 -4.12 -83.44
C PRO A 7 5.64 -4.06 -84.51
N PRO A 8 6.20 -2.91 -84.98
CA PRO A 8 7.23 -2.15 -84.23
C PRO A 8 7.39 -0.61 -84.47
N TYR A 9 7.85 0.08 -83.41
CA TYR A 9 8.79 1.22 -83.29
C TYR A 9 8.90 2.36 -84.33
N ALA A 10 8.66 3.60 -83.87
CA ALA A 10 9.46 4.83 -83.98
C ALA A 10 8.56 5.95 -83.39
N TRP A 11 8.94 6.90 -82.52
CA TRP A 11 10.07 7.82 -82.55
C TRP A 11 10.39 8.27 -81.11
N ALA A 12 11.67 8.22 -80.76
CA ALA A 12 12.22 8.94 -79.63
C ALA A 12 12.44 10.41 -80.02
N LEU A 13 11.92 11.35 -79.22
CA LEU A 13 12.52 12.68 -79.12
C LEU A 13 12.57 13.13 -77.66
N ALA A 14 13.80 13.48 -77.29
CA ALA A 14 14.24 13.96 -76.00
C ALA A 14 13.61 15.31 -75.63
N CYS A 15 13.26 15.46 -74.36
CA CYS A 15 13.23 16.76 -73.69
C CYS A 15 14.03 16.60 -72.40
N SER A 16 15.31 16.96 -72.47
CA SER A 16 16.19 17.12 -71.33
C SER A 16 15.68 18.28 -70.47
N VAL A 17 15.12 17.99 -69.29
CA VAL A 17 14.87 19.01 -68.27
C VAL A 17 16.12 19.08 -67.40
N TRP A 18 16.94 20.09 -67.69
CA TRP A 18 18.12 20.44 -66.92
C TRP A 18 17.70 21.12 -65.61
N GLY A 19 18.43 20.81 -64.54
CA GLY A 19 18.05 21.11 -63.18
C GLY A 19 18.21 22.58 -62.76
N LEU A 20 17.40 22.93 -61.77
CA LEU A 20 17.73 23.84 -60.68
C LEU A 20 16.81 23.43 -59.52
N LEU A 21 17.28 22.47 -58.72
CA LEU A 21 16.75 22.27 -57.37
C LEU A 21 17.21 23.50 -56.57
N THR A 22 16.46 24.59 -56.70
CA THR A 22 16.50 25.68 -55.73
C THR A 22 15.95 25.10 -54.44
N VAL A 23 16.85 24.63 -53.57
CA VAL A 23 16.55 24.41 -52.16
C VAL A 23 16.21 25.79 -51.59
N TRP A 24 14.93 26.14 -51.62
CA TRP A 24 14.45 27.29 -50.88
C TRP A 24 14.75 27.00 -49.41
N PRO A 25 15.45 27.88 -48.67
CA PRO A 25 15.51 27.73 -47.22
C PRO A 25 14.06 27.78 -46.74
N GLN A 26 13.59 26.65 -46.21
CA GLN A 26 12.27 26.58 -45.62
C GLN A 26 12.36 27.39 -44.32
N THR A 27 12.10 28.69 -44.43
CA THR A 27 11.90 29.54 -43.27
C THR A 27 10.76 28.90 -42.49
N ALA A 28 11.08 28.30 -41.35
CA ALA A 28 10.10 27.77 -40.42
C ALA A 28 9.07 28.89 -40.19
N SER A 29 7.83 28.65 -40.60
CA SER A 29 6.75 29.60 -40.32
C SER A 29 6.74 29.84 -38.81
N PRO A 30 6.69 31.09 -38.33
CA PRO A 30 6.71 31.39 -36.90
C PRO A 30 5.56 30.70 -36.14
N ASP A 31 4.51 30.27 -36.86
CA ASP A 31 3.31 29.59 -36.33
C ASP A 31 3.35 28.05 -36.45
N ALA A 32 4.53 27.46 -36.71
CA ALA A 32 4.66 26.00 -36.85
C ALA A 32 4.59 25.31 -35.47
N TRP A 33 3.42 24.78 -35.14
CA TRP A 33 3.20 23.95 -33.95
C TRP A 33 4.02 22.65 -34.02
N LEU A 34 4.75 22.34 -32.95
CA LEU A 34 5.47 21.08 -32.80
C LEU A 34 4.51 19.90 -32.55
N GLY A 35 3.30 20.18 -32.08
CA GLY A 35 2.23 19.20 -31.91
C GLY A 35 1.09 19.71 -31.03
N ALA A 36 -0.01 18.94 -31.02
CA ALA A 36 -1.14 19.13 -30.11
C ALA A 36 -1.45 17.82 -29.35
N LYS A 37 -1.70 17.91 -28.05
CA LYS A 37 -2.10 16.78 -27.20
C LYS A 37 -3.15 17.19 -26.17
N PRO A 38 -3.96 16.24 -25.67
CA PRO A 38 -4.83 16.53 -24.53
C PRO A 38 -4.05 16.86 -23.26
N VAL A 39 -4.62 17.68 -22.39
CA VAL A 39 -4.10 17.91 -21.02
C VAL A 39 -3.91 16.57 -20.29
N GLY A 40 -2.85 16.47 -19.50
CA GLY A 40 -2.47 15.27 -18.75
C GLY A 40 -1.78 14.18 -19.58
N HIS A 41 -1.70 14.32 -20.90
CA HIS A 41 -0.92 13.42 -21.75
C HIS A 41 0.48 14.00 -22.00
N SER A 42 1.50 13.14 -21.94
CA SER A 42 2.86 13.53 -22.31
C SER A 42 3.04 13.53 -23.84
N MET A 43 3.62 14.59 -24.37
CA MET A 43 4.07 14.71 -25.75
C MET A 43 5.57 14.44 -25.81
N SER A 44 5.98 13.52 -26.69
CA SER A 44 7.40 13.28 -26.98
C SER A 44 7.77 13.96 -28.29
N LEU A 45 8.72 14.89 -28.22
CA LEU A 45 9.35 15.55 -29.35
C LEU A 45 10.70 14.90 -29.57
N GLN A 46 10.82 14.11 -30.64
CA GLN A 46 12.04 13.36 -30.94
C GLN A 46 12.86 14.07 -32.00
N GLN A 47 14.17 13.91 -31.90
CA GLN A 47 15.13 14.39 -32.89
C GLN A 47 15.06 15.90 -33.17
N LEU A 48 14.68 16.71 -32.17
CA LEU A 48 14.61 18.15 -32.30
C LEU A 48 16.03 18.74 -32.32
N VAL A 49 16.45 19.31 -33.44
CA VAL A 49 17.76 19.96 -33.59
C VAL A 49 17.64 21.41 -33.14
N LEU A 50 18.36 21.77 -32.08
CA LEU A 50 18.40 23.13 -31.54
C LEU A 50 19.79 23.72 -31.75
N PRO A 51 19.90 24.93 -32.34
CA PRO A 51 21.19 25.56 -32.60
C PRO A 51 21.82 26.11 -31.32
N GLY A 52 23.14 26.01 -31.24
CA GLY A 52 23.92 26.57 -30.14
C GLY A 52 24.37 25.55 -29.08
N PRO A 53 24.80 26.02 -27.90
CA PRO A 53 25.40 25.16 -26.88
C PRO A 53 24.38 24.26 -26.19
N GLU A 54 24.88 23.24 -25.48
CA GLU A 54 24.04 22.26 -24.78
C GLU A 54 23.06 22.93 -23.79
N LEU A 55 21.77 22.64 -23.95
CA LEU A 55 20.68 23.07 -23.10
C LEU A 55 20.37 22.07 -21.98
N GLU A 56 19.94 22.59 -20.83
CA GLU A 56 19.38 21.87 -19.69
C GLU A 56 17.97 22.42 -19.36
N THR A 57 17.14 21.61 -18.71
CA THR A 57 15.83 22.09 -18.26
C THR A 57 15.99 23.07 -17.10
N LYS A 58 15.19 24.14 -17.12
CA LYS A 58 15.10 25.05 -15.98
C LYS A 58 14.38 24.31 -14.84
N PRO A 59 15.00 24.15 -13.65
CA PRO A 59 14.33 23.51 -12.53
C PRO A 59 13.10 24.34 -12.14
N SER A 60 11.92 23.77 -12.34
CA SER A 60 10.66 24.42 -11.96
C SER A 60 10.53 24.38 -10.43
N ARG A 61 10.74 25.52 -9.78
CA ARG A 61 10.52 25.70 -8.34
C ARG A 61 9.12 26.23 -8.03
N GLU A 62 8.32 26.50 -9.06
CA GLU A 62 7.00 27.11 -8.94
C GLU A 62 5.95 26.00 -8.79
N ALA A 63 5.31 25.97 -7.63
CA ALA A 63 4.14 25.13 -7.40
C ALA A 63 3.01 25.63 -8.32
N GLY A 64 2.53 24.77 -9.23
CA GLY A 64 1.47 25.12 -10.18
C GLY A 64 1.94 25.56 -11.57
N ALA A 65 3.17 25.24 -11.99
CA ALA A 65 3.59 25.49 -13.36
C ALA A 65 2.65 24.79 -14.38
N PRO A 66 2.17 25.49 -15.43
CA PRO A 66 1.19 24.93 -16.38
C PRO A 66 1.78 23.84 -17.30
N LEU A 67 3.11 23.72 -17.32
CA LEU A 67 3.87 22.83 -18.18
C LEU A 67 5.06 22.22 -17.44
N VAL A 68 5.30 20.94 -17.68
CA VAL A 68 6.51 20.23 -17.21
C VAL A 68 7.30 19.75 -18.43
N VAL A 69 8.53 20.23 -18.56
CA VAL A 69 9.45 19.87 -19.65
C VAL A 69 10.61 19.04 -19.10
N ARG A 70 10.93 17.94 -19.76
CA ARG A 70 12.07 17.07 -19.47
C ARG A 70 12.87 16.80 -20.74
N ILE A 71 14.20 16.83 -20.62
CA ILE A 71 15.10 16.32 -21.66
C ILE A 71 15.33 14.83 -21.35
N ASP A 72 14.93 13.95 -22.25
CA ASP A 72 15.12 12.50 -22.12
C ASP A 72 16.47 12.05 -22.72
N GLY A 73 16.98 12.76 -23.72
CA GLY A 73 18.26 12.45 -24.35
C GLY A 73 18.84 13.63 -25.13
N VAL A 74 20.17 13.69 -25.20
CA VAL A 74 20.94 14.70 -25.93
C VAL A 74 22.02 14.00 -26.75
N TRP A 75 22.12 14.36 -28.04
CA TRP A 75 23.16 13.87 -28.94
C TRP A 75 23.83 15.03 -29.68
N PRO A 76 25.15 14.99 -29.90
CA PRO A 76 25.83 15.99 -30.71
C PRO A 76 25.39 15.90 -32.17
N HIS A 77 25.19 17.05 -32.82
CA HIS A 77 24.80 17.16 -34.22
C HIS A 77 25.52 18.34 -34.91
N GLY A 78 26.78 18.14 -35.29
CA GLY A 78 27.59 19.20 -35.91
C GLY A 78 27.93 20.31 -34.92
N SER A 79 27.59 21.56 -35.24
CA SER A 79 27.66 22.71 -34.32
C SER A 79 26.49 22.79 -33.34
N ASP A 80 25.50 21.90 -33.51
CA ASP A 80 24.21 21.94 -32.83
C ASP A 80 24.02 20.67 -31.99
N HIS A 81 22.92 20.62 -31.24
CA HIS A 81 22.55 19.46 -30.43
C HIS A 81 21.15 18.96 -30.80
N ARG A 82 21.00 17.63 -30.84
CA ARG A 82 19.72 16.96 -31.07
C ARG A 82 19.15 16.50 -29.73
N TYR A 83 17.90 16.87 -29.47
CA TYR A 83 17.18 16.62 -28.23
C TYR A 83 15.99 15.70 -28.45
N ASP A 84 15.79 14.80 -27.49
CA ASP A 84 14.50 14.17 -27.25
C ASP A 84 13.90 14.82 -26.00
N LEU A 85 12.73 15.45 -26.16
CA LEU A 85 12.03 16.16 -25.10
C LEU A 85 10.71 15.47 -24.78
N SER A 86 10.38 15.36 -23.50
CA SER A 86 9.06 15.01 -23.01
C SER A 86 8.40 16.23 -22.39
N VAL A 87 7.20 16.56 -22.85
CA VAL A 87 6.42 17.73 -22.43
C VAL A 87 5.07 17.29 -21.91
N LEU A 88 4.76 17.59 -20.66
CA LEU A 88 3.46 17.33 -20.03
C LEU A 88 2.73 18.64 -19.77
N GLY A 89 1.60 18.85 -20.45
CA GLY A 89 0.70 19.98 -20.21
C GLY A 89 -0.26 19.68 -19.07
N LEU A 90 -0.28 20.55 -18.06
CA LEU A 90 -1.18 20.49 -16.91
C LEU A 90 -2.39 21.42 -17.09
N GLU A 91 -2.27 22.43 -17.94
CA GLU A 91 -3.35 23.36 -18.29
C GLU A 91 -3.62 23.34 -19.80
N ALA A 92 -4.85 23.64 -20.18
CA ALA A 92 -5.22 23.79 -21.60
C ALA A 92 -4.76 25.17 -22.08
N GLY A 93 -4.14 25.23 -23.25
CA GLY A 93 -3.60 26.46 -23.80
C GLY A 93 -2.48 26.25 -24.81
N GLU A 94 -1.94 27.37 -25.28
CA GLU A 94 -0.79 27.44 -26.17
C GLU A 94 0.43 27.84 -25.36
N PHE A 95 1.50 27.06 -25.47
CA PHE A 95 2.71 27.27 -24.66
C PHE A 95 3.95 27.27 -25.53
N ASP A 96 4.90 28.13 -25.17
CA ASP A 96 6.25 28.17 -25.74
C ASP A 96 7.22 27.45 -24.80
N LEU A 97 8.06 26.58 -25.35
CA LEU A 97 9.03 25.80 -24.56
C LEU A 97 10.30 26.60 -24.20
N ARG A 98 10.59 27.71 -24.89
CA ARG A 98 11.81 28.51 -24.68
C ARG A 98 12.03 28.93 -23.22
N PRO A 99 11.03 29.40 -22.45
CA PRO A 99 11.21 29.81 -21.04
C PRO A 99 11.60 28.66 -20.10
N TYR A 100 11.42 27.41 -20.53
CA TYR A 100 11.66 26.19 -19.76
C TYR A 100 13.04 25.56 -20.04
N LEU A 101 13.78 26.09 -21.02
CA LEU A 101 15.12 25.64 -21.40
C LEU A 101 16.16 26.71 -21.03
N ARG A 102 17.32 26.30 -20.53
CA ARG A 102 18.45 27.19 -20.23
C ARG A 102 19.77 26.56 -20.68
N LEU A 103 20.83 27.36 -20.81
CA LEU A 103 22.16 26.80 -21.10
C LEU A 103 22.66 25.97 -19.93
N LYS A 104 23.28 24.84 -20.25
CA LYS A 104 24.08 24.06 -19.30
C LYS A 104 25.25 24.93 -18.83
N GLY A 105 25.23 25.32 -17.55
CA GLY A 105 26.21 26.25 -16.97
C GLY A 105 25.67 27.65 -16.64
N GLY A 106 24.38 27.93 -16.84
CA GLY A 106 23.71 29.08 -16.22
C GLY A 106 23.70 30.39 -17.03
N GLY A 107 23.80 30.32 -18.36
CA GLY A 107 23.61 31.47 -19.25
C GLY A 107 22.19 31.58 -19.82
N SER A 108 21.81 32.78 -20.28
CA SER A 108 20.63 32.99 -21.11
C SER A 108 21.00 32.73 -22.58
N HIS A 109 20.31 31.79 -23.22
CA HIS A 109 20.39 31.55 -24.66
C HIS A 109 19.03 31.76 -25.26
N GLU A 110 18.94 32.66 -26.22
CA GLU A 110 17.70 32.93 -26.93
C GLU A 110 17.66 32.01 -28.16
N LEU A 111 16.79 31.01 -28.11
CA LEU A 111 16.55 30.14 -29.26
C LEU A 111 15.91 30.97 -30.38
N PRO A 112 16.47 30.94 -31.61
CA PRO A 112 16.00 31.76 -32.72
C PRO A 112 14.62 31.33 -33.24
N THR A 113 14.20 30.10 -32.95
CA THR A 113 12.92 29.54 -33.41
C THR A 113 11.97 29.36 -32.22
N PRO A 114 10.73 29.86 -32.28
CA PRO A 114 9.73 29.62 -31.25
C PRO A 114 9.36 28.13 -31.22
N LEU A 115 9.30 27.55 -30.02
CA LEU A 115 8.99 26.12 -29.83
C LEU A 115 7.57 26.00 -29.29
N GLN A 116 6.59 26.10 -30.19
CA GLN A 116 5.18 26.18 -29.80
C GLN A 116 4.52 24.80 -29.67
N VAL A 117 3.84 24.55 -28.56
CA VAL A 117 3.03 23.34 -28.30
C VAL A 117 1.62 23.71 -27.85
N ARG A 118 0.63 22.89 -28.20
CA ARG A 118 -0.77 23.12 -27.82
C ARG A 118 -1.30 21.98 -26.94
N PHE A 119 -1.97 22.34 -25.85
CA PHE A 119 -2.70 21.40 -25.01
C PHE A 119 -4.20 21.69 -24.99
N GLU A 120 -5.02 20.69 -25.30
CA GLU A 120 -6.47 20.82 -25.43
C GLU A 120 -7.20 20.13 -24.27
N SER A 121 -8.32 20.73 -23.81
CA SER A 121 -9.22 20.08 -22.86
C SER A 121 -10.19 19.18 -23.61
N ILE A 122 -10.21 17.89 -23.27
CA ILE A 122 -11.26 16.96 -23.77
C ILE A 122 -12.58 17.17 -23.00
N LEU A 123 -12.53 17.78 -21.81
CA LEU A 123 -13.72 18.04 -21.03
C LEU A 123 -14.48 19.25 -21.61
N PRO A 124 -15.83 19.16 -21.74
CA PRO A 124 -16.66 20.29 -22.10
C PRO A 124 -16.41 21.47 -21.18
N GLU A 125 -16.51 22.69 -21.71
CA GLU A 125 -16.36 23.92 -20.93
C GLU A 125 -17.29 23.90 -19.71
N GLY A 126 -16.73 24.11 -18.51
CA GLY A 126 -17.49 24.12 -17.25
C GLY A 126 -17.72 22.77 -16.58
N ALA A 127 -17.27 21.64 -17.16
CA ALA A 127 -17.37 20.33 -16.52
C ALA A 127 -16.19 20.08 -15.57
N PHE A 128 -16.27 20.59 -14.34
CA PHE A 128 -15.26 20.34 -13.29
C PHE A 128 -15.65 19.22 -12.32
N GLU A 129 -16.91 18.78 -12.37
CA GLU A 129 -17.45 17.76 -11.48
C GLU A 129 -17.53 16.39 -12.18
N PRO A 130 -17.20 15.29 -11.48
CA PRO A 130 -17.46 13.95 -11.99
C PRO A 130 -18.92 13.80 -12.40
N THR A 131 -19.16 13.16 -13.55
CA THR A 131 -20.52 12.89 -14.01
C THR A 131 -21.24 12.05 -12.95
N ALA A 132 -22.40 12.53 -12.49
CA ALA A 132 -23.20 11.82 -11.50
C ALA A 132 -23.53 10.40 -12.00
N LEU A 133 -23.26 9.40 -11.17
CA LEU A 133 -23.52 8.00 -11.50
C LEU A 133 -25.02 7.82 -11.72
N LYS A 134 -25.43 7.45 -12.93
CA LYS A 134 -26.80 7.06 -13.20
C LYS A 134 -27.05 5.72 -12.51
N PRO A 135 -28.00 5.61 -11.56
CA PRO A 135 -28.30 4.35 -10.92
C PRO A 135 -28.77 3.38 -12.00
N LEU A 136 -28.00 2.31 -12.21
CA LEU A 136 -28.35 1.28 -13.14
C LEU A 136 -29.47 0.45 -12.51
N GLU A 137 -30.69 0.60 -13.02
CA GLU A 137 -31.81 -0.27 -12.68
C GLU A 137 -31.56 -1.66 -13.28
N VAL A 138 -30.75 -2.45 -12.59
CA VAL A 138 -30.53 -3.86 -12.93
C VAL A 138 -31.76 -4.66 -12.50
N PRO A 139 -32.49 -5.32 -13.43
CA PRO A 139 -33.54 -6.25 -13.06
C PRO A 139 -32.89 -7.52 -12.52
N LEU A 140 -32.41 -7.49 -11.27
CA LEU A 140 -31.98 -8.69 -10.58
C LEU A 140 -33.21 -9.59 -10.46
N ARG A 141 -33.22 -10.69 -11.21
CA ARG A 141 -34.20 -11.77 -11.03
C ARG A 141 -33.94 -12.40 -9.66
N TYR A 142 -34.68 -11.93 -8.67
CA TYR A 142 -34.60 -12.33 -7.26
C TYR A 142 -34.88 -13.83 -7.10
N GLY A 143 -33.87 -14.57 -6.64
CA GLY A 143 -34.00 -15.95 -6.14
C GLY A 143 -33.02 -16.25 -5.01
N TYR A 144 -31.84 -15.62 -5.05
CA TYR A 144 -30.84 -15.72 -3.99
C TYR A 144 -31.30 -15.13 -2.64
N GLY A 145 -32.16 -14.10 -2.66
CA GLY A 145 -32.69 -13.50 -1.44
C GLY A 145 -33.52 -14.46 -0.59
N ASP A 146 -34.33 -15.32 -1.23
CA ASP A 146 -35.14 -16.29 -0.49
C ASP A 146 -34.30 -17.48 -0.01
N LEU A 147 -33.28 -17.87 -0.76
CA LEU A 147 -32.28 -18.85 -0.30
C LEU A 147 -31.53 -18.35 0.94
N LEU A 148 -31.11 -17.08 0.96
CA LEU A 148 -30.45 -16.49 2.12
C LEU A 148 -31.37 -16.46 3.33
N LYS A 149 -32.64 -16.07 3.18
CA LYS A 149 -33.61 -16.10 4.28
C LYS A 149 -33.78 -17.51 4.85
N ALA A 150 -33.93 -18.51 3.98
CA ALA A 150 -34.07 -19.90 4.40
C ALA A 150 -32.82 -20.38 5.16
N LEU A 151 -31.63 -20.03 4.67
CA LEU A 151 -30.36 -20.36 5.32
C LEU A 151 -30.24 -19.67 6.69
N THR A 152 -30.62 -18.40 6.79
CA THR A 152 -30.62 -17.66 8.06
C THR A 152 -31.57 -18.30 9.07
N VAL A 153 -32.80 -18.65 8.67
CA VAL A 153 -33.77 -19.31 9.55
C VAL A 153 -33.24 -20.66 10.02
N LEU A 154 -32.70 -21.48 9.10
CA LEU A 154 -32.09 -22.76 9.44
C LEU A 154 -30.94 -22.61 10.44
N TRP A 155 -30.09 -21.60 10.26
CA TRP A 155 -28.94 -21.34 11.12
C TRP A 155 -29.36 -20.91 12.53
N VAL A 156 -30.34 -20.02 12.64
CA VAL A 156 -30.91 -19.60 13.94
C VAL A 156 -31.57 -20.78 14.66
N LEU A 157 -32.33 -21.61 13.95
CA LEU A 157 -32.92 -22.83 14.54
C LEU A 157 -31.85 -23.80 15.02
N GLY A 158 -30.76 -23.97 14.26
CA GLY A 158 -29.61 -24.76 14.66
C GLY A 158 -28.97 -24.24 15.96
N LEU A 159 -28.78 -22.93 16.09
CA LEU A 159 -28.26 -22.32 17.32
C LEU A 159 -29.20 -22.50 18.52
N ILE A 160 -30.50 -22.35 18.33
CA ILE A 160 -31.49 -22.58 19.38
C ILE A 160 -31.45 -24.05 19.81
N GLY A 161 -31.39 -24.99 18.86
CA GLY A 161 -31.26 -26.41 19.13
C GLY A 161 -29.99 -26.74 19.91
N LEU A 162 -28.85 -26.17 19.51
CA LEU A 162 -27.59 -26.32 20.23
C LEU A 162 -27.68 -25.75 21.66
N TRP A 163 -28.29 -24.58 21.82
CA TRP A 163 -28.48 -23.94 23.13
C TRP A 163 -29.34 -24.79 24.06
N VAL A 164 -30.45 -25.34 23.57
CA VAL A 164 -31.32 -26.26 24.32
C VAL A 164 -30.58 -27.56 24.65
N TRP A 165 -29.78 -28.11 23.73
CA TRP A 165 -28.98 -29.32 23.97
C TRP A 165 -27.93 -29.11 25.05
N VAL A 166 -27.19 -28.01 25.00
CA VAL A 166 -26.19 -27.64 26.02
C VAL A 166 -26.86 -27.39 27.40
N ARG A 167 -28.08 -26.85 27.43
CA ARG A 167 -28.84 -26.66 28.68
C ARG A 167 -29.54 -27.92 29.19
N GLY A 168 -29.95 -28.82 28.31
CA GLY A 168 -30.73 -30.02 28.63
C GLY A 168 -29.88 -31.27 28.91
N GLY A 169 -28.61 -31.28 28.48
CA GLY A 169 -27.70 -32.41 28.64
C GLY A 169 -26.82 -32.31 29.88
N ARG A 170 -27.41 -32.50 31.07
CA ARG A 170 -26.77 -33.13 32.25
C ARG A 170 -27.86 -33.40 33.29
N PRO A 171 -28.46 -34.60 33.36
CA PRO A 171 -29.04 -35.03 34.61
C PRO A 171 -27.94 -34.90 35.66
N ARG A 172 -28.23 -34.13 36.70
CA ARG A 172 -27.35 -33.90 37.83
C ARG A 172 -27.24 -35.22 38.57
N ASP A 173 -26.33 -36.07 38.11
CA ASP A 173 -25.96 -37.27 38.83
C ASP A 173 -25.38 -36.79 40.15
N LEU A 174 -26.08 -37.08 41.24
CA LEU A 174 -25.70 -36.74 42.61
C LEU A 174 -24.59 -37.68 43.06
N GLN A 175 -23.54 -37.81 42.25
CA GLN A 175 -22.27 -38.30 42.72
C GLN A 175 -21.65 -37.13 43.48
N GLN A 176 -21.62 -37.29 44.81
CA GLN A 176 -20.69 -36.58 45.67
C GLN A 176 -19.27 -36.90 45.16
N GLU A 177 -18.79 -36.17 44.16
CA GLU A 177 -17.37 -36.02 43.92
C GLU A 177 -16.81 -35.36 45.17
N THR A 178 -16.07 -36.16 45.95
CA THR A 178 -15.06 -35.70 46.88
C THR A 178 -14.44 -34.42 46.31
N GLN A 179 -14.53 -33.32 47.06
CA GLN A 179 -13.79 -32.10 46.76
C GLN A 179 -12.30 -32.44 46.72
N VAL A 180 -11.81 -32.85 45.56
CA VAL A 180 -10.44 -32.56 45.19
C VAL A 180 -10.47 -31.07 44.92
N ALA A 181 -9.75 -30.30 45.75
CA ALA A 181 -9.61 -28.87 45.54
C ALA A 181 -9.30 -28.64 44.05
N PRO A 182 -9.96 -27.68 43.37
CA PRO A 182 -9.61 -27.37 41.99
C PRO A 182 -8.09 -27.14 41.94
N PRO A 183 -7.38 -27.72 40.96
CA PRO A 183 -5.92 -27.73 40.98
C PRO A 183 -5.42 -26.31 41.17
N SER A 184 -4.65 -26.11 42.23
CA SER A 184 -4.14 -24.80 42.62
C SER A 184 -3.38 -24.17 41.45
N LEU A 185 -3.31 -22.84 41.41
CA LEU A 185 -2.59 -22.14 40.33
C LEU A 185 -1.15 -22.68 40.21
N ILE A 186 -0.54 -23.00 41.35
CA ILE A 186 0.81 -23.54 41.45
C ILE A 186 0.90 -24.95 40.88
N GLU A 187 -0.06 -25.84 41.15
CA GLU A 187 -0.12 -27.18 40.56
C GLU A 187 -0.20 -27.15 39.03
N GLN A 188 -0.84 -26.12 38.46
CA GLN A 188 -0.93 -25.94 37.01
C GLN A 188 0.31 -25.26 36.41
N LEU A 189 0.94 -24.34 37.14
CA LEU A 189 2.13 -23.61 36.70
C LEU A 189 3.41 -24.46 36.78
N GLN A 190 3.54 -25.29 37.83
CA GLN A 190 4.73 -26.12 38.07
C GLN A 190 5.17 -26.94 36.84
N PRO A 191 4.32 -27.75 36.18
CA PRO A 191 4.75 -28.57 35.04
C PRO A 191 5.09 -27.74 33.79
N LEU A 192 4.57 -26.50 33.67
CA LEU A 192 4.92 -25.59 32.59
C LEU A 192 6.25 -24.90 32.84
N ILE A 193 6.56 -24.57 34.10
CA ILE A 193 7.81 -23.90 34.47
C ILE A 193 8.99 -24.88 34.44
N GLU A 194 8.78 -26.14 34.86
CA GLU A 194 9.80 -27.19 34.75
C GLU A 194 10.16 -27.50 33.29
N ARG A 195 9.16 -27.57 32.40
CA ARG A 195 9.37 -27.71 30.94
C ARG A 195 9.96 -26.45 30.30
N ALA A 196 9.68 -25.28 30.89
CA ALA A 196 10.28 -24.01 30.46
C ALA A 196 11.77 -23.98 30.80
N ALA A 197 12.15 -24.45 31.99
CA ALA A 197 13.54 -24.55 32.42
C ALA A 197 14.36 -25.54 31.58
N SER A 198 13.73 -26.60 31.05
CA SER A 198 14.39 -27.53 30.13
C SER A 198 14.49 -27.01 28.68
N GLY A 199 13.96 -25.82 28.38
CA GLY A 199 13.98 -25.21 27.05
C GLY A 199 13.05 -25.86 26.03
N GLN A 200 12.12 -26.73 26.47
CA GLN A 200 11.28 -27.56 25.59
C GLN A 200 9.87 -27.00 25.37
N LEU A 201 9.60 -25.75 25.75
CA LEU A 201 8.26 -25.15 25.64
C LEU A 201 7.94 -24.69 24.20
N ASP A 202 6.82 -25.16 23.65
CA ASP A 202 6.28 -24.65 22.39
C ASP A 202 5.63 -23.25 22.56
N ASN A 203 5.47 -22.50 21.47
CA ASN A 203 4.86 -21.18 21.46
C ASN A 203 3.43 -21.17 22.04
N GLN A 204 2.67 -22.25 21.87
CA GLN A 204 1.33 -22.38 22.46
C GLN A 204 1.38 -22.49 23.98
N GLU A 205 2.35 -23.24 24.51
CA GLU A 205 2.53 -23.42 25.95
C GLU A 205 3.06 -22.13 26.61
N LYS A 206 3.91 -21.37 25.90
CA LYS A 206 4.36 -20.04 26.31
C LYS A 206 3.20 -19.05 26.45
N ALA A 207 2.33 -18.99 25.44
CA ALA A 207 1.14 -18.15 25.47
C ALA A 207 0.15 -18.58 26.57
N ARG A 208 0.07 -19.89 26.87
CA ARG A 208 -0.75 -20.40 27.97
C ARG A 208 -0.22 -19.95 29.33
N LEU A 209 1.09 -20.04 29.54
CA LEU A 209 1.77 -19.57 30.75
C LEU A 209 1.54 -18.07 30.97
N GLU A 210 1.74 -17.26 29.93
CA GLU A 210 1.52 -15.81 29.96
C GLU A 210 0.06 -15.46 30.32
N LYS A 211 -0.91 -16.09 29.66
CA LYS A 211 -2.33 -15.88 29.93
C LYS A 211 -2.72 -16.28 31.36
N MET A 212 -2.16 -17.37 31.89
CA MET A 212 -2.44 -17.80 33.27
C MET A 212 -1.94 -16.77 34.29
N ILE A 213 -0.74 -16.23 34.09
CA ILE A 213 -0.15 -15.24 35.00
C ILE A 213 -0.87 -13.89 34.89
N LEU A 214 -1.14 -13.41 33.67
CA LEU A 214 -1.91 -12.19 33.46
C LEU A 214 -3.35 -12.31 34.00
N GLY A 215 -3.98 -13.47 33.80
CA GLY A 215 -5.31 -13.77 34.32
C GLY A 215 -5.35 -13.75 35.85
N TYR A 216 -4.36 -14.37 36.50
CA TYR A 216 -4.22 -14.37 37.95
C TYR A 216 -4.10 -12.95 38.52
N TRP A 217 -3.19 -12.13 37.97
CA TRP A 217 -3.01 -10.75 38.44
C TRP A 217 -4.20 -9.84 38.11
N SER A 218 -4.82 -10.01 36.95
CA SER A 218 -6.02 -9.27 36.55
C SER A 218 -7.21 -9.56 37.47
N GLN A 219 -7.40 -10.84 37.84
CA GLN A 219 -8.44 -11.24 38.80
C GLN A 219 -8.19 -10.67 40.19
N ARG A 220 -6.94 -10.69 40.66
CA ARG A 220 -6.57 -10.22 42.01
C ARG A 220 -6.64 -8.70 42.16
N LEU A 221 -6.32 -7.96 41.12
CA LEU A 221 -6.37 -6.50 41.12
C LEU A 221 -7.74 -5.94 40.70
N HIS A 222 -8.75 -6.83 40.52
CA HIS A 222 -10.11 -6.49 40.09
C HIS A 222 -10.16 -5.60 38.83
N LEU A 223 -9.22 -5.78 37.90
CA LEU A 223 -9.05 -4.89 36.74
C LEU A 223 -10.05 -5.13 35.60
N LYS A 224 -11.14 -5.88 35.84
CA LYS A 224 -12.05 -6.41 34.81
C LYS A 224 -12.81 -5.35 34.00
N GLU A 225 -12.82 -4.09 34.42
CA GLU A 225 -13.64 -3.03 33.80
C GLU A 225 -12.86 -2.01 32.95
N THR A 226 -11.53 -2.14 32.80
CA THR A 226 -10.70 -1.22 32.00
C THR A 226 -10.29 -1.79 30.65
N THR A 227 -9.83 -0.92 29.74
CA THR A 227 -9.34 -1.34 28.41
C THR A 227 -8.08 -2.20 28.57
N ALA A 228 -7.89 -3.24 27.74
CA ALA A 228 -6.74 -4.16 27.83
C ALA A 228 -5.36 -3.46 27.91
N LYS A 229 -5.21 -2.31 27.22
CA LYS A 229 -4.00 -1.48 27.26
C LYS A 229 -3.77 -0.82 28.62
N GLU A 230 -4.84 -0.35 29.26
CA GLU A 230 -4.78 0.30 30.59
C GLU A 230 -4.54 -0.74 31.67
N GLN A 231 -5.18 -1.91 31.57
CA GLN A 231 -4.93 -3.06 32.45
C GLN A 231 -3.45 -3.44 32.46
N LEU A 232 -2.83 -3.58 31.29
CA LEU A 232 -1.40 -3.90 31.18
C LEU A 232 -0.51 -2.80 31.76
N ALA A 233 -0.83 -1.52 31.54
CA ALA A 233 -0.05 -0.42 32.09
C ALA A 233 -0.12 -0.41 33.63
N THR A 234 -1.30 -0.63 34.21
CA THR A 234 -1.51 -0.74 35.65
C THR A 234 -0.78 -1.96 36.24
N LEU A 235 -0.81 -3.10 35.55
CA LEU A 235 -0.11 -4.32 35.96
C LEU A 235 1.41 -4.14 35.99
N LEU A 236 1.98 -3.48 34.97
CA LEU A 236 3.42 -3.23 34.87
C LEU A 236 3.95 -2.18 35.86
N GLN A 237 3.07 -1.32 36.38
CA GLN A 237 3.38 -0.31 37.40
C GLN A 237 3.17 -0.84 38.84
N HIS A 238 2.50 -1.97 39.01
CA HIS A 238 2.22 -2.53 40.33
C HIS A 238 3.52 -3.02 41.01
N PRO A 239 3.80 -2.62 42.27
CA PRO A 239 5.05 -2.94 42.96
C PRO A 239 5.30 -4.44 43.15
N GLN A 240 4.24 -5.25 43.18
CA GLN A 240 4.34 -6.70 43.36
C GLN A 240 4.17 -7.50 42.05
N ALA A 241 3.41 -6.99 41.07
CA ALA A 241 3.14 -7.72 39.82
C ALA A 241 4.15 -7.37 38.72
N GLY A 242 4.56 -6.10 38.65
CA GLY A 242 5.49 -5.58 37.66
C GLY A 242 6.82 -6.34 37.57
N PRO A 243 7.51 -6.63 38.69
CA PRO A 243 8.74 -7.44 38.65
C PRO A 243 8.51 -8.83 38.05
N SER A 244 7.44 -9.53 38.45
CA SER A 244 7.13 -10.88 37.98
C SER A 244 6.82 -10.94 36.47
N ILE A 245 6.09 -9.94 35.95
CA ILE A 245 5.72 -9.84 34.54
C ILE A 245 6.94 -9.50 33.69
N ARG A 246 7.82 -8.58 34.14
CA ARG A 246 9.05 -8.24 33.41
C ARG A 246 10.04 -9.40 33.36
N THR A 247 10.17 -10.16 34.44
CA THR A 247 10.98 -11.39 34.44
C THR A 247 10.44 -12.42 33.44
N LEU A 248 9.11 -12.58 33.37
CA LEU A 248 8.48 -13.46 32.38
C LEU A 248 8.68 -12.96 30.94
N GLU A 249 8.50 -11.66 30.69
CA GLU A 249 8.69 -11.05 29.37
C GLU A 249 10.14 -11.21 28.89
N GLN A 250 11.10 -10.91 29.76
CA GLN A 250 12.52 -11.09 29.48
C GLN A 250 12.86 -12.55 29.15
N TRP A 251 12.25 -13.50 29.86
CA TRP A 251 12.42 -14.94 29.59
C TRP A 251 11.77 -15.39 28.29
N LEU A 252 10.53 -14.98 28.02
CA LEU A 252 9.80 -15.32 26.80
C LEU A 252 10.54 -14.82 25.55
N HIS A 253 11.16 -13.64 25.64
CA HIS A 253 11.97 -13.06 24.57
C HIS A 253 13.39 -13.62 24.47
N SER A 254 13.96 -14.14 25.56
CA SER A 254 15.30 -14.73 25.60
C SER A 254 15.32 -16.02 26.42
N PRO A 255 14.94 -17.18 25.83
CA PRO A 255 14.79 -18.44 26.56
C PRO A 255 16.10 -19.03 27.13
N GLY A 256 17.24 -18.37 26.94
CA GLY A 256 18.54 -18.73 27.53
C GLY A 256 19.09 -17.71 28.53
N SER A 257 18.34 -16.65 28.90
CA SER A 257 18.86 -15.58 29.77
C SER A 257 18.59 -15.80 31.26
N LEU A 258 17.85 -16.82 31.64
CA LEU A 258 17.62 -17.17 33.05
C LEU A 258 18.27 -18.52 33.33
N GLU A 259 19.34 -18.51 34.11
CA GLU A 259 19.86 -19.73 34.70
C GLU A 259 18.73 -20.41 35.50
N ALA A 260 18.72 -21.74 35.52
CA ALA A 260 17.81 -22.58 36.31
C ALA A 260 17.56 -22.18 37.79
N PRO A 261 18.42 -21.41 38.51
CA PRO A 261 18.17 -21.00 39.90
C PRO A 261 16.97 -20.07 40.14
N LEU A 262 16.32 -19.51 39.11
CA LEU A 262 15.21 -18.56 39.31
C LEU A 262 13.82 -19.22 39.44
N VAL A 263 13.69 -20.51 39.12
CA VAL A 263 12.40 -21.24 39.20
C VAL A 263 11.90 -21.35 40.64
N GLY A 264 12.80 -21.66 41.59
CA GLY A 264 12.47 -21.81 43.00
C GLY A 264 11.93 -20.51 43.63
N PRO A 265 12.71 -19.41 43.62
CA PRO A 265 12.27 -18.13 44.19
C PRO A 265 11.00 -17.57 43.54
N TRP A 266 10.79 -17.83 42.25
CA TRP A 266 9.60 -17.36 41.53
C TRP A 266 8.35 -18.16 41.92
N LEU A 267 8.45 -19.49 42.02
CA LEU A 267 7.36 -20.34 42.53
C LEU A 267 7.06 -20.06 44.01
N GLU A 268 8.08 -19.78 44.83
CA GLU A 268 7.92 -19.38 46.23
C GLU A 268 7.19 -18.04 46.37
N THR A 269 7.39 -17.11 45.42
CA THR A 269 6.62 -15.86 45.36
C THR A 269 5.15 -16.16 45.15
N PHE A 270 4.80 -17.03 44.19
CA PHE A 270 3.39 -17.40 43.98
C PHE A 270 2.82 -18.21 45.15
N ARG A 271 3.61 -19.09 45.79
CA ARG A 271 3.24 -19.88 46.98
C ARG A 271 2.93 -19.00 48.19
N SER A 272 3.84 -18.12 48.54
CA SER A 272 3.66 -17.16 49.64
C SER A 272 2.43 -16.27 49.41
N GLN A 273 2.09 -16.01 48.15
CA GLN A 273 0.96 -15.17 47.76
C GLN A 273 -0.38 -15.93 47.68
N GLU A 274 -0.37 -17.24 47.44
CA GLU A 274 -1.53 -18.11 47.55
C GLU A 274 -1.87 -18.38 49.02
N ASP A 275 -0.85 -18.62 49.86
CA ASP A 275 -0.98 -18.79 51.31
C ASP A 275 -1.50 -17.51 52.00
N ALA A 276 -1.06 -16.34 51.56
CA ALA A 276 -1.58 -15.06 52.05
C ALA A 276 -3.06 -14.82 51.67
N SER A 277 -3.56 -15.48 50.62
CA SER A 277 -4.94 -15.32 50.14
C SER A 277 -5.91 -16.36 50.71
N SER A 278 -5.39 -17.41 51.35
CA SER A 278 -6.19 -18.47 52.00
C SER A 278 -6.45 -18.21 53.50
N LEU A 279 -5.80 -17.19 54.08
CA LEU A 279 -6.10 -16.69 55.42
C LEU A 279 -7.43 -15.91 55.41
N PRO A 280 -8.40 -16.25 56.30
CA PRO A 280 -9.65 -15.50 56.38
C PRO A 280 -9.38 -14.06 56.85
N PRO A 281 -10.19 -13.07 56.43
CA PRO A 281 -10.09 -11.72 56.98
C PRO A 281 -10.36 -11.79 58.49
N ALA A 282 -9.46 -11.19 59.27
CA ALA A 282 -9.68 -10.96 60.71
C ALA A 282 -10.76 -9.90 60.94
#